data_AF-A0A3C0QWW8-F1
#
_entry.id   AF-A0A3C0QWW8-F1
#
_cell.length_a   1.000
_cell.length_b   1.000
_cell.length_c   1.000
_cell.angle_alpha   90.00
_cell.angle_beta   90.00
_cell.angle_gamma   90.00
#
_symmetry.space_group_name_H-M   'P 1'
#
loop_
_entity.id
_entity.type
_entity.pdbx_description
1 polymer ?
#
loop_
_entity_poly.entity_id
_entity_poly.type
_entity_poly.pdbx_seq_one_letter_code
_entity_poly.pdbx_strand_id
1 'polypeptide(L)'
;LFLFTFLLLLPKGLWIAVAGSLLAYVTLAIGVSHFESITRLGWTIVYGLVAITCWILAEKKLKIISAKPIERRYNLSQIIIRAAFAGSVVGSSVLIAQYGSPFWTGIFSTFPAVMLSSMVILTITAGAAFARGLGKIMLLASTNIVVYGYLVGILYPTIGIVAGTLLAFMVAAGWVILLKPILDMGK
;
A
#
# COMPACT_ATOMS: atom_id res chain seq x y z
N LEU A 1 -6.31 -0.24 5.52
CA LEU A 1 -6.25 -0.46 6.98
C LEU A 1 -4.83 -0.60 7.51
N PHE A 2 -4.00 -1.52 6.98
CA PHE A 2 -2.58 -1.65 7.37
C PHE A 2 -1.86 -0.31 7.52
N LEU A 3 -1.85 0.50 6.45
CA LEU A 3 -1.16 1.79 6.45
C LEU A 3 -1.74 2.75 7.48
N PHE A 4 -3.08 2.80 7.61
CA PHE A 4 -3.73 3.65 8.59
C PHE A 4 -3.35 3.27 10.03
N THR A 5 -3.28 1.97 10.35
CA THR A 5 -2.80 1.48 11.63
C THR A 5 -1.34 1.85 11.87
N PHE A 6 -0.49 1.74 10.85
CA PHE A 6 0.90 2.20 10.92
C PHE A 6 0.97 3.69 11.29
N LEU A 7 0.19 4.54 10.60
CA LEU A 7 0.12 5.99 10.84
C LEU A 7 -0.37 6.37 12.24
N LEU A 8 -1.28 5.57 12.80
CA LEU A 8 -1.80 5.75 14.16
C LEU A 8 -0.78 5.40 15.24
N LEU A 9 0.00 4.34 15.01
CA LEU A 9 0.95 3.81 15.99
C LEU A 9 2.33 4.45 15.90
N LEU A 10 2.67 5.09 14.78
CA LEU A 10 3.98 5.70 14.57
C LEU A 10 4.43 6.68 15.66
N PRO A 11 3.55 7.51 16.26
CA PRO A 11 3.93 8.38 17.38
C PRO A 11 4.39 7.61 18.63
N LYS A 12 3.98 6.35 18.79
CA LYS A 12 4.38 5.49 19.92
C LYS A 12 5.74 4.81 19.68
N GLY A 13 6.24 4.84 18.44
CA GLY A 13 7.52 4.24 18.05
C GLY A 13 7.42 3.43 16.77
N LEU A 14 8.53 3.39 16.02
CA LEU A 14 8.61 2.70 14.73
C LEU A 14 8.28 1.20 14.85
N TRP A 15 8.92 0.50 15.78
CA TRP A 15 8.73 -0.95 15.95
C TRP A 15 7.30 -1.31 16.38
N ILE A 16 6.67 -0.49 17.22
CA ILE A 16 5.27 -0.65 17.61
C ILE A 16 4.35 -0.46 16.39
N ALA A 17 4.65 0.52 15.53
CA ALA A 17 3.91 0.74 14.30
C ALA A 17 4.05 -0.42 13.31
N VAL A 18 5.26 -0.94 13.13
CA VAL A 18 5.53 -2.12 12.29
C VAL A 18 4.78 -3.34 12.81
N ALA A 19 4.98 -3.70 14.07
CA ALA A 19 4.35 -4.88 14.67
C ALA A 19 2.82 -4.77 14.69
N GLY A 20 2.28 -3.63 15.13
CA GLY A 20 0.83 -3.44 15.23
C GLY A 20 0.13 -3.36 13.87
N SER A 21 0.77 -2.77 12.85
CA SER A 21 0.20 -2.76 11.49
C SER A 21 0.24 -4.14 10.84
N LEU A 22 1.34 -4.91 11.00
CA LEU A 22 1.43 -6.29 10.52
C LEU A 22 0.41 -7.20 11.21
N LEU A 23 0.26 -7.08 12.53
CA LEU A 23 -0.75 -7.81 13.28
C LEU A 23 -2.15 -7.49 12.76
N ALA A 24 -2.48 -6.20 12.60
CA ALA A 24 -3.77 -5.79 12.06
C ALA A 24 -4.01 -6.36 10.65
N TYR A 25 -2.98 -6.40 9.80
CA TYR A 25 -3.09 -6.99 8.47
C TYR A 25 -3.38 -8.49 8.53
N VAL A 26 -2.64 -9.26 9.32
CA VAL A 26 -2.84 -10.72 9.45
C VAL A 26 -4.23 -11.02 10.04
N THR A 27 -4.63 -10.32 11.10
CA THR A 27 -5.96 -10.48 11.71
C THR A 27 -7.07 -10.18 10.72
N LEU A 28 -6.95 -9.10 9.94
CA LEU A 28 -7.94 -8.74 8.92
C LEU A 28 -7.94 -9.73 7.75
N ALA A 29 -6.78 -10.23 7.34
CA ALA A 29 -6.68 -11.23 6.28
C ALA A 29 -7.38 -12.55 6.66
N ILE A 30 -7.18 -13.01 7.89
CA ILE A 30 -7.90 -14.18 8.44
C ILE A 30 -9.39 -13.87 8.57
N GLY A 31 -9.77 -12.65 9.00
CA GLY A 31 -11.18 -12.26 9.06
C GLY A 31 -11.84 -12.33 7.68
N VAL A 32 -11.19 -11.77 6.66
CA VAL A 32 -11.68 -11.76 5.27
C VAL A 32 -11.77 -13.16 4.66
N SER A 33 -10.94 -14.12 5.10
CA SER A 33 -11.02 -15.50 4.59
C SER A 33 -12.34 -16.21 4.90
N HIS A 34 -13.15 -15.67 5.83
CA HIS A 34 -14.48 -16.21 6.13
C HIS A 34 -15.58 -15.64 5.21
N PHE A 35 -15.25 -14.68 4.34
CA PHE A 35 -16.20 -13.95 3.48
C PHE A 35 -15.99 -14.25 1.99
N GLU A 36 -15.87 -15.53 1.63
CA GLU A 36 -15.62 -15.98 0.25
C GLU A 36 -16.78 -15.69 -0.71
N SER A 37 -17.99 -15.42 -0.20
CA SER A 37 -19.20 -15.19 -1.00
C SER A 37 -19.29 -13.80 -1.63
N ILE A 38 -18.44 -12.85 -1.24
CA ILE A 38 -18.49 -11.47 -1.74
C ILE A 38 -17.82 -11.38 -3.10
N THR A 39 -18.51 -10.77 -4.06
CA THR A 39 -17.99 -10.58 -5.42
C THR A 39 -16.78 -9.64 -5.46
N ARG A 40 -15.96 -9.76 -6.51
CA ARG A 40 -14.81 -8.88 -6.74
C ARG A 40 -15.18 -7.38 -6.72
N LEU A 41 -16.35 -7.05 -7.30
CA LEU A 41 -16.89 -5.69 -7.29
C LEU A 41 -17.23 -5.24 -5.87
N GLY A 42 -17.86 -6.10 -5.06
CA GLY A 42 -18.16 -5.82 -3.65
C GLY A 42 -16.91 -5.45 -2.86
N TRP A 43 -15.84 -6.25 -2.97
CA TRP A 43 -14.56 -5.95 -2.32
C TRP A 43 -13.91 -4.65 -2.81
N THR A 44 -14.11 -4.30 -4.08
CA THR A 44 -13.59 -3.05 -4.65
C THR A 44 -14.28 -1.83 -4.06
N ILE A 45 -15.61 -1.89 -3.90
CA ILE A 45 -16.40 -0.84 -3.26
C ILE A 45 -15.99 -0.70 -1.79
N VAL A 46 -15.89 -1.83 -1.06
CA VAL A 46 -15.43 -1.85 0.33
C VAL A 46 -14.04 -1.23 0.45
N TYR A 47 -13.10 -1.60 -0.42
CA TYR A 47 -11.76 -1.01 -0.43
C TYR A 47 -11.80 0.51 -0.62
N GLY A 48 -12.57 1.00 -1.60
CA GLY A 48 -12.72 2.43 -1.87
C GLY A 48 -13.30 3.20 -0.68
N LEU A 49 -14.38 2.70 -0.09
CA LEU A 49 -15.01 3.30 1.10
C LEU A 49 -14.06 3.32 2.30
N VAL A 50 -13.31 2.24 2.52
CA VAL A 50 -12.33 2.14 3.60
C VAL A 50 -11.16 3.10 3.35
N ALA A 51 -10.67 3.21 2.11
CA ALA A 51 -9.59 4.13 1.75
C ALA A 51 -10.00 5.59 1.99
N ILE A 52 -11.20 5.98 1.52
CA ILE A 52 -11.76 7.33 1.73
C ILE A 52 -11.95 7.60 3.23
N THR A 53 -12.57 6.67 3.96
CA THR A 53 -12.79 6.81 5.41
C THR A 53 -11.47 6.96 6.16
N CYS A 54 -10.47 6.13 5.86
CA CYS A 54 -9.14 6.23 6.48
C CYS A 54 -8.48 7.57 6.17
N TRP A 55 -8.60 8.06 4.93
CA TRP A 55 -8.07 9.36 4.53
C TRP A 55 -8.76 10.50 5.29
N ILE A 56 -10.09 10.52 5.37
CA ILE A 56 -10.86 11.52 6.13
C ILE A 56 -10.47 11.50 7.61
N LEU A 57 -10.34 10.33 8.21
CA LEU A 57 -9.92 10.20 9.61
C LEU A 57 -8.48 10.68 9.82
N ALA A 58 -7.58 10.38 8.89
CA ALA A 58 -6.20 10.86 8.94
C ALA A 58 -6.11 12.40 8.80
N GLU A 59 -6.94 12.98 7.94
CA GLU A 59 -7.03 14.43 7.72
C GLU A 59 -7.68 15.13 8.92
N LYS A 60 -8.94 14.80 9.23
CA LYS A 60 -9.77 15.56 10.16
C LYS A 60 -9.51 15.22 11.62
N LYS A 61 -9.31 13.94 11.95
CA LYS A 61 -9.18 13.48 13.34
C LYS A 61 -7.74 13.47 13.81
N LEU A 62 -6.82 12.98 12.98
CA LEU A 62 -5.39 12.91 13.33
C LEU A 62 -4.63 14.20 13.00
N LYS A 63 -5.23 15.14 12.25
CA LYS A 63 -4.65 16.43 11.84
C LYS A 63 -3.23 16.25 11.28
N ILE A 64 -3.03 15.21 10.49
CA ILE A 64 -1.72 14.89 9.91
C ILE A 64 -1.44 15.90 8.80
N ILE A 65 -0.46 16.77 9.03
CA ILE A 65 -0.02 17.77 8.04
C ILE A 65 0.60 17.04 6.84
N SER A 66 0.17 17.39 5.63
CA SER A 66 0.74 16.87 4.39
C SER A 66 2.23 17.20 4.31
N ALA A 67 3.05 16.22 3.95
CA ALA A 67 4.50 16.41 3.92
C ALA A 67 4.90 17.35 2.77
N LYS A 68 5.71 18.39 3.07
CA LYS A 68 6.38 19.20 2.05
C LYS A 68 7.56 18.42 1.48
N PRO A 69 7.93 18.56 0.19
CA PRO A 69 9.10 17.88 -0.38
C PRO A 69 10.35 18.17 0.46
N ILE A 70 11.06 17.11 0.86
CA ILE A 70 12.38 17.22 1.51
C ILE A 70 13.37 16.53 0.58
N GLU A 71 14.37 17.27 0.11
CA GLU A 71 15.49 16.67 -0.59
C GLU A 71 16.39 15.94 0.42
N ARG A 72 16.51 14.63 0.27
CA ARG A 72 17.43 13.79 1.05
C ARG A 72 18.23 12.93 0.10
N ARG A 73 19.55 12.91 0.31
CA ARG A 73 20.45 11.98 -0.39
C ARG A 73 20.38 10.62 0.31
N TYR A 74 20.11 9.58 -0.47
CA TYR A 74 20.12 8.20 0.02
C TYR A 74 21.55 7.74 0.24
N ASN A 75 21.80 7.05 1.36
CA ASN A 75 23.05 6.32 1.57
C ASN A 75 22.94 4.92 0.91
N LEU A 76 24.05 4.38 0.41
CA LEU A 76 24.14 3.05 -0.19
C LEU A 76 23.61 1.96 0.76
N SER A 77 23.87 2.08 2.06
CA SER A 77 23.34 1.17 3.08
C SER A 77 21.81 1.15 3.12
N GLN A 78 21.15 2.29 2.94
CA GLN A 78 19.69 2.40 2.91
C GLN A 78 19.11 1.75 1.65
N ILE A 79 19.81 1.86 0.52
CA ILE A 79 19.43 1.21 -0.73
C ILE A 79 19.51 -0.32 -0.57
N ILE A 80 20.60 -0.82 0.01
CA ILE A 80 20.81 -2.26 0.23
C ILE A 80 19.75 -2.82 1.18
N ILE A 81 19.50 -2.15 2.31
CA ILE A 81 18.48 -2.59 3.28
C ILE A 81 17.08 -2.59 2.63
N ARG A 82 16.77 -1.58 1.81
CA ARG A 82 15.51 -1.52 1.07
C ARG A 82 15.38 -2.66 0.07
N ALA A 83 16.44 -2.94 -0.70
CA ALA A 83 16.46 -3.98 -1.70
C ALA A 83 16.31 -5.37 -1.05
N ALA A 84 17.05 -5.62 0.03
CA ALA A 84 16.96 -6.87 0.79
C ALA A 84 15.56 -7.06 1.39
N PHE A 85 14.99 -6.02 2.00
CA PHE A 85 13.67 -6.10 2.60
C PHE A 85 12.55 -6.23 1.55
N ALA A 86 12.58 -5.44 0.48
CA ALA A 86 11.57 -5.55 -0.58
C ALA A 86 11.67 -6.89 -1.30
N GLY A 87 12.90 -7.31 -1.63
CA GLY A 87 13.18 -8.58 -2.30
C GLY A 87 12.79 -9.80 -1.49
N SER A 88 13.07 -9.82 -0.18
CA SER A 88 12.67 -10.94 0.69
C SER A 88 11.16 -11.10 0.74
N VAL A 89 10.42 -9.99 0.78
CA VAL A 89 8.96 -10.07 0.83
C VAL A 89 8.36 -10.47 -0.50
N VAL A 90 8.86 -9.93 -1.63
CA VAL A 90 8.44 -10.39 -2.97
C VAL A 90 8.75 -11.88 -3.14
N GLY A 91 9.94 -12.31 -2.75
CA GLY A 91 10.35 -13.72 -2.76
C GLY A 91 9.40 -14.60 -1.93
N SER A 92 9.09 -14.19 -0.70
CA SER A 92 8.13 -14.89 0.16
C SER A 92 6.74 -14.97 -0.50
N SER A 93 6.26 -13.90 -1.12
CA SER A 93 4.99 -13.93 -1.85
C SER A 93 5.02 -14.90 -3.02
N VAL A 94 6.13 -14.98 -3.77
CA VAL A 94 6.28 -15.93 -4.88
C VAL A 94 6.33 -17.37 -4.37
N LEU A 95 7.01 -17.63 -3.26
CA LEU A 95 7.02 -18.96 -2.64
C LEU A 95 5.62 -19.38 -2.20
N ILE A 96 4.87 -18.50 -1.53
CA ILE A 96 3.48 -18.75 -1.15
C ILE A 96 2.62 -18.95 -2.40
N ALA A 97 2.89 -18.23 -3.50
CA ALA A 97 2.16 -18.40 -4.75
C ALA A 97 2.34 -19.79 -5.39
N GLN A 98 3.48 -20.45 -5.17
CA GLN A 98 3.75 -21.78 -5.71
C GLN A 98 3.07 -22.90 -4.92
N TYR A 99 2.92 -22.73 -3.59
CA TYR A 99 2.43 -23.80 -2.71
C TYR A 99 1.07 -23.51 -2.05
N GLY A 100 0.62 -22.25 -2.08
CA GLY A 100 -0.60 -21.79 -1.44
C GLY A 100 -1.81 -21.79 -2.37
N SER A 101 -3.00 -21.63 -1.78
CA SER A 101 -4.22 -21.43 -2.58
C SER A 101 -4.20 -20.07 -3.29
N PRO A 102 -4.98 -19.88 -4.38
CA PRO A 102 -5.10 -18.58 -5.05
C PRO A 102 -5.53 -17.45 -4.11
N PHE A 103 -6.35 -17.77 -3.10
CA PHE A 103 -6.76 -16.83 -2.06
C PHE A 103 -5.55 -16.32 -1.25
N TRP A 104 -4.76 -17.24 -0.67
CA TRP A 104 -3.57 -16.88 0.10
C TRP A 104 -2.52 -16.19 -0.76
N THR A 105 -2.36 -16.64 -2.00
CA THR A 105 -1.49 -16.01 -2.99
C THR A 105 -1.88 -14.55 -3.20
N GLY A 106 -3.17 -14.25 -3.40
CA GLY A 106 -3.66 -12.88 -3.57
C GLY A 106 -3.47 -12.00 -2.34
N ILE A 107 -3.71 -12.54 -1.15
CA ILE A 107 -3.46 -11.85 0.11
C ILE A 107 -1.97 -11.50 0.21
N PHE A 108 -1.08 -12.50 0.13
CA PHE A 108 0.36 -12.27 0.27
C PHE A 108 0.99 -11.52 -0.92
N SER A 109 0.39 -11.52 -2.11
CA SER A 109 0.86 -10.69 -3.23
C SER A 109 0.51 -9.22 -3.04
N THR A 110 -0.57 -8.94 -2.33
CA THR A 110 -0.92 -7.58 -1.90
C THR A 110 -0.27 -7.22 -0.56
N PHE A 111 0.59 -8.09 -0.02
CA PHE A 111 1.27 -7.86 1.24
C PHE A 111 1.88 -6.47 1.21
N PRO A 112 1.74 -5.70 2.30
CA PRO A 112 2.10 -4.29 2.29
C PRO A 112 3.62 -4.07 2.28
N ALA A 113 4.42 -4.99 1.77
CA ALA A 113 5.86 -4.98 1.65
C ALA A 113 6.39 -3.63 1.19
N VAL A 114 5.84 -3.15 0.07
CA VAL A 114 6.27 -1.91 -0.58
C VAL A 114 5.90 -0.72 0.29
N MET A 115 4.72 -0.74 0.92
CA MET A 115 4.27 0.34 1.80
C MET A 115 5.03 0.35 3.12
N LEU A 116 5.24 -0.82 3.75
CA LEU A 116 5.96 -1.01 5.00
C LEU A 116 7.43 -0.61 4.83
N SER A 117 8.12 -1.16 3.84
CA SER A 117 9.53 -0.81 3.56
C SER A 117 9.70 0.68 3.33
N SER A 118 8.85 1.27 2.49
CA SER A 118 8.89 2.70 2.20
C SER A 118 8.61 3.52 3.46
N MET A 119 7.59 3.18 4.25
CA MET A 119 7.26 3.90 5.48
C MET A 119 8.35 3.78 6.55
N VAL A 120 8.94 2.60 6.73
CA VAL A 120 10.06 2.38 7.66
C VAL A 120 11.24 3.26 7.26
N ILE A 121 11.64 3.19 5.99
CA ILE A 121 12.76 3.99 5.48
C ILE A 121 12.48 5.49 5.60
N LEU A 122 11.28 5.93 5.22
CA LEU A 122 10.89 7.33 5.35
C LEU A 122 10.86 7.81 6.79
N THR A 123 10.40 6.97 7.72
CA THR A 123 10.41 7.30 9.15
C THR A 123 11.84 7.46 9.65
N ILE A 124 12.76 6.58 9.25
CA ILE A 124 14.17 6.64 9.64
C ILE A 124 14.88 7.85 9.01
N THR A 125 14.58 8.16 7.75
CA THR A 125 15.32 9.16 6.96
C THR A 125 14.78 10.58 7.08
N ALA A 126 13.46 10.73 7.18
CA ALA A 126 12.76 12.01 7.17
C ALA A 126 11.92 12.26 8.44
N GLY A 127 11.86 11.29 9.35
CA GLY A 127 11.14 11.39 10.61
C GLY A 127 9.67 10.98 10.54
N ALA A 128 9.10 10.69 11.70
CA ALA A 128 7.73 10.20 11.84
C ALA A 128 6.67 11.19 11.32
N ALA A 129 6.86 12.49 11.53
CA ALA A 129 5.90 13.50 11.06
C ALA A 129 5.82 13.51 9.52
N PHE A 130 6.97 13.47 8.84
CA PHE A 130 7.02 13.41 7.38
C PHE A 130 6.43 12.11 6.83
N ALA A 131 6.82 10.97 7.42
CA ALA A 131 6.27 9.67 7.03
C ALA A 131 4.75 9.63 7.20
N ARG A 132 4.21 10.25 8.25
CA ARG A 132 2.75 10.36 8.43
C ARG A 132 2.10 11.24 7.37
N GLY A 133 2.70 12.39 7.07
CA GLY A 133 2.22 13.29 6.02
C GLY A 133 2.13 12.62 4.66
N LEU A 134 3.18 11.87 4.27
CA LEU A 134 3.18 11.14 2.99
C LEU A 134 2.22 9.95 3.04
N GLY A 135 2.22 9.18 4.13
CA GLY A 135 1.35 8.03 4.27
C GLY A 135 -0.13 8.42 4.21
N LYS A 136 -0.53 9.60 4.70
CA LYS A 136 -1.90 10.11 4.54
C LYS A 136 -2.32 10.14 3.06
N ILE A 137 -1.49 10.72 2.19
CA ILE A 137 -1.72 10.81 0.75
C ILE A 137 -1.79 9.40 0.14
N MET A 138 -0.91 8.51 0.59
CA MET A 138 -0.85 7.13 0.11
C MET A 138 -2.10 6.29 0.44
N LEU A 139 -2.92 6.66 1.43
CA LEU A 139 -4.18 5.95 1.74
C LEU A 139 -5.17 6.00 0.58
N LEU A 140 -5.25 7.14 -0.11
CA LEU A 140 -6.13 7.29 -1.27
C LEU A 140 -5.41 6.88 -2.56
N ALA A 141 -4.13 7.23 -2.69
CA ALA A 141 -3.34 6.88 -3.87
C ALA A 141 -3.19 5.36 -4.06
N SER A 142 -3.26 4.55 -2.99
CA SER A 142 -3.18 3.08 -3.08
C SER A 142 -4.33 2.43 -3.86
N THR A 143 -5.41 3.17 -4.15
CA THR A 143 -6.45 2.72 -5.09
C THR A 143 -5.91 2.40 -6.48
N ASN A 144 -4.75 2.98 -6.87
CA ASN A 144 -4.07 2.64 -8.11
C ASN A 144 -3.65 1.16 -8.21
N ILE A 145 -3.40 0.50 -7.07
CA ILE A 145 -3.04 -0.93 -7.01
C ILE A 145 -4.23 -1.77 -7.48
N VAL A 146 -5.45 -1.37 -7.09
CA VAL A 146 -6.68 -2.04 -7.51
C VAL A 146 -6.88 -1.87 -9.01
N VAL A 147 -6.72 -0.65 -9.52
CA VAL A 147 -6.80 -0.35 -10.98
C VAL A 147 -5.80 -1.23 -11.75
N TYR A 148 -4.54 -1.25 -11.31
CA TYR A 148 -3.50 -2.09 -11.91
C TYR A 148 -3.90 -3.58 -11.90
N GLY A 149 -4.35 -4.10 -10.76
CA GLY A 149 -4.74 -5.50 -10.58
C GLY A 149 -5.88 -5.95 -11.50
N TYR A 150 -6.89 -5.10 -11.70
CA TYR A 150 -7.97 -5.38 -12.66
C TYR A 150 -7.45 -5.44 -14.10
N LEU A 151 -6.62 -4.47 -14.49
CA LEU A 151 -6.10 -4.39 -15.86
C LEU A 151 -5.19 -5.55 -16.20
N VAL A 152 -4.26 -5.93 -15.33
CA VAL A 152 -3.39 -7.08 -15.61
C VAL A 152 -4.19 -8.39 -15.73
N GLY A 153 -5.26 -8.54 -14.95
CA GLY A 153 -6.16 -9.70 -15.06
C GLY A 153 -6.86 -9.83 -16.43
N ILE A 154 -7.05 -8.71 -17.14
CA ILE A 154 -7.66 -8.68 -18.49
C ILE A 154 -6.58 -8.68 -19.59
N LEU A 155 -5.47 -7.98 -19.37
CA LEU A 155 -4.46 -7.74 -20.38
C LEU A 155 -3.47 -8.89 -20.54
N TYR A 156 -3.15 -9.61 -19.46
CA TYR A 156 -2.20 -10.72 -19.56
C TYR A 156 -2.67 -11.83 -20.53
N PRO A 157 -3.94 -12.26 -20.52
CA PRO A 157 -4.42 -13.25 -21.50
C PRO A 157 -4.55 -12.72 -22.93
N THR A 158 -4.65 -11.40 -23.13
CA THR A 158 -4.99 -10.80 -24.44
C THR A 158 -3.78 -10.28 -25.21
N ILE A 159 -2.87 -9.58 -24.53
CA ILE A 159 -1.70 -8.93 -25.14
C ILE A 159 -0.37 -9.37 -24.51
N GLY A 160 -0.43 -10.40 -23.65
CA GLY A 160 0.74 -10.95 -22.97
C GLY A 160 1.22 -10.12 -21.77
N ILE A 161 2.18 -10.68 -21.04
CA ILE A 161 2.64 -10.13 -19.75
C ILE A 161 3.30 -8.76 -19.94
N VAL A 162 4.25 -8.63 -20.87
CA VAL A 162 5.06 -7.41 -21.01
C VAL A 162 4.20 -6.20 -21.42
N ALA A 163 3.44 -6.32 -22.51
CA ALA A 163 2.59 -5.23 -22.98
C ALA A 163 1.45 -4.95 -22.00
N GLY A 164 0.87 -6.00 -21.39
CA GLY A 164 -0.15 -5.87 -20.37
C GLY A 164 0.32 -5.11 -19.14
N THR A 165 1.54 -5.40 -18.64
CA THR A 165 2.15 -4.67 -17.52
C THR A 165 2.37 -3.20 -17.86
N LEU A 166 2.94 -2.88 -19.02
CA LEU A 166 3.19 -1.49 -19.44
C LEU A 166 1.89 -0.69 -19.54
N LEU A 167 0.86 -1.25 -20.20
CA LEU A 167 -0.42 -0.58 -20.36
C LEU A 167 -1.16 -0.42 -19.02
N ALA A 168 -1.21 -1.48 -18.20
CA ALA A 168 -1.82 -1.41 -16.87
C ALA A 168 -1.12 -0.36 -15.98
N PHE A 169 0.21 -0.27 -16.05
CA PHE A 169 0.99 0.72 -15.33
C PHE A 169 0.67 2.15 -15.77
N MET A 170 0.59 2.41 -17.08
CA MET A 170 0.24 3.75 -17.60
C MET A 170 -1.13 4.19 -17.12
N VAL A 171 -2.14 3.31 -17.16
CA VAL A 171 -3.50 3.63 -16.70
C VAL A 171 -3.53 3.83 -15.19
N ALA A 172 -2.85 2.98 -14.41
CA ALA A 172 -2.74 3.14 -12.96
C ALA A 172 -2.01 4.44 -12.56
N ALA A 173 -0.99 4.85 -13.31
CA ALA A 173 -0.32 6.14 -13.13
C ALA A 173 -1.26 7.32 -13.47
N GLY A 174 -1.99 7.22 -14.59
CA GLY A 174 -3.02 8.18 -14.98
C GLY A 174 -4.10 8.35 -13.90
N TRP A 175 -4.52 7.26 -13.26
CA TRP A 175 -5.46 7.29 -12.14
C TRP A 175 -4.97 8.14 -10.97
N VAL A 176 -3.69 8.03 -10.60
CA VAL A 176 -3.11 8.87 -9.53
C VAL A 176 -3.10 10.34 -9.93
N ILE A 177 -2.85 10.65 -11.21
CA ILE A 177 -2.90 12.03 -11.73
C ILE A 177 -4.32 12.60 -11.63
N LEU A 178 -5.34 11.80 -11.93
CA LEU A 178 -6.74 12.21 -11.77
C LEU A 178 -7.13 12.46 -10.31
N LEU A 179 -6.54 11.73 -9.36
CA LEU A 179 -6.77 11.94 -7.93
C LEU A 179 -6.03 13.17 -7.38
N LYS A 180 -5.04 13.71 -8.10
CA LYS A 180 -4.20 14.82 -7.65
C LYS A 180 -4.99 16.02 -7.08
N PRO A 181 -6.09 16.51 -7.69
CA PRO A 181 -6.84 17.64 -7.15
C PRO A 181 -7.36 17.37 -5.73
N ILE A 182 -7.80 16.14 -5.45
CA ILE A 182 -8.32 15.74 -4.13
C ILE A 182 -7.16 15.60 -3.14
N LEU A 183 -6.01 15.09 -3.58
CA LEU A 183 -4.81 14.97 -2.75
C LEU A 183 -4.22 16.34 -2.38
N ASP A 184 -4.35 17.32 -3.27
CA ASP A 184 -3.87 18.69 -3.06
C ASP A 184 -4.81 19.55 -2.19
N MET A 185 -6.09 19.17 -2.03
CA MET A 185 -7.06 19.85 -1.16
C MET A 185 -6.71 19.76 0.35
N GLY A 186 -5.85 18.83 0.75
CA GLY A 186 -5.36 18.66 2.13
C GLY A 186 -4.04 19.40 2.44
N LYS A 187 -3.73 20.45 1.67
CA LYS A 187 -2.61 21.39 1.92
C LYS A 187 -3.13 22.63 2.63
#